data_AF-A0A345I038-F1
#
_entry.id   AF-A0A345I038-F1
#
_cell.length_a   1.000
_cell.length_b   1.000
_cell.length_c   1.000
_cell.angle_alpha   90.00
_cell.angle_beta   90.00
_cell.angle_gamma   90.00
#
_symmetry.space_group_name_H-M   'P 1'
#
loop_
_entity.id
_entity.type
_entity.pdbx_description
1 polymer ?
#
loop_
_entity_poly.entity_id
_entity_poly.type
_entity_poly.pdbx_seq_one_letter_code
_entity_poly.pdbx_strand_id
1 'polypeptide(L)'
;MPVAGTRPKGRLWRRPRLAVPIALAVLAGALWFGRPYLPEAWDFTRDSTGTPDELRPSGIRASSSLPDHPPATAIDTYTNRFWVPKEAGPGIGEFLEVDFERPVRVTRLVVFSGRSAKEDEFLAQSRPAALTVTLRSEDGGSAEKRIALKDRPGQQTFEVRGSDVVRVRLAIAEVYGAGPGRRPAIAEIEFFGRN
;
A
#
# COMPACT_ATOMS: atom_id res chain seq x y z
N MET A 1 -63.07 -12.17 -62.44
CA MET A 1 -62.10 -13.24 -62.09
C MET A 1 -61.36 -12.83 -60.82
N PRO A 2 -61.57 -13.46 -59.66
CA PRO A 2 -60.65 -13.35 -58.53
C PRO A 2 -59.77 -14.61 -58.42
N VAL A 3 -58.46 -14.41 -58.22
CA VAL A 3 -57.42 -15.44 -58.10
C VAL A 3 -57.24 -15.87 -56.65
N ALA A 4 -56.97 -17.17 -56.48
CA ALA A 4 -56.79 -17.93 -55.25
C ALA A 4 -55.45 -17.65 -54.51
N GLY A 5 -55.36 -18.09 -53.24
CA GLY A 5 -54.06 -18.20 -52.56
C GLY A 5 -54.09 -18.54 -51.07
N THR A 6 -54.22 -19.83 -50.76
CA THR A 6 -53.50 -20.64 -49.75
C THR A 6 -53.23 -20.14 -48.31
N ARG A 7 -53.62 -21.02 -47.37
CA ARG A 7 -53.46 -21.04 -45.89
C ARG A 7 -52.02 -21.33 -45.41
N PRO A 8 -51.65 -20.91 -44.19
CA PRO A 8 -50.88 -21.82 -43.33
C PRO A 8 -51.46 -21.97 -41.91
N LYS A 9 -51.34 -23.19 -41.36
CA LYS A 9 -51.68 -23.54 -39.97
C LYS A 9 -50.53 -23.10 -39.06
N GLY A 10 -50.72 -22.03 -38.30
CA GLY A 10 -49.79 -21.62 -37.24
C GLY A 10 -49.92 -22.49 -36.01
N ARG A 11 -48.92 -23.36 -35.78
CA ARG A 11 -48.74 -24.16 -34.55
C ARG A 11 -48.66 -23.20 -33.35
N LEU A 12 -49.62 -23.26 -32.43
CA LEU A 12 -49.60 -22.54 -31.15
C LEU A 12 -48.47 -23.09 -30.27
N TRP A 13 -47.26 -22.51 -30.39
CA TRP A 13 -46.18 -22.75 -29.44
C TRP A 13 -46.27 -21.73 -28.29
N ARG A 14 -46.29 -22.26 -27.07
CA ARG A 14 -46.54 -21.57 -25.79
C ARG A 14 -45.62 -20.35 -25.60
N ARG A 15 -46.21 -19.21 -25.23
CA ARG A 15 -45.50 -17.95 -24.93
C ARG A 15 -44.90 -18.00 -23.51
N PRO A 16 -43.58 -17.85 -23.30
CA PRO A 16 -42.99 -17.75 -21.97
C PRO A 16 -43.08 -16.30 -21.46
N ARG A 17 -44.30 -15.81 -21.23
CA ARG A 17 -44.52 -14.41 -20.80
C ARG A 17 -44.11 -14.13 -19.36
N LEU A 18 -44.03 -15.18 -18.53
CA LEU A 18 -43.76 -15.05 -17.09
C LEU A 18 -42.33 -15.43 -16.69
N ALA A 19 -41.57 -16.11 -17.56
CA ALA A 19 -40.19 -16.50 -17.24
C ALA A 19 -39.27 -15.28 -17.08
N VAL A 20 -39.43 -14.29 -17.96
CA VAL A 20 -38.65 -13.05 -17.95
C VAL A 20 -38.89 -12.22 -16.67
N PRO A 21 -40.13 -11.87 -16.28
CA PRO A 21 -40.34 -11.08 -15.06
C PRO A 21 -39.93 -11.83 -13.78
N ILE A 22 -40.09 -13.15 -13.72
CA ILE A 22 -39.63 -13.95 -12.57
C ILE A 22 -38.10 -13.93 -12.47
N ALA A 23 -37.40 -14.14 -13.59
CA ALA A 23 -35.95 -14.08 -13.61
C ALA A 23 -35.41 -12.70 -13.17
N LEU A 24 -36.07 -11.61 -13.60
CA LEU A 24 -35.73 -10.26 -13.17
C LEU A 24 -35.98 -10.03 -11.67
N ALA A 25 -37.09 -10.55 -11.13
CA ALA A 25 -37.39 -10.44 -9.71
C ALA A 25 -36.37 -11.21 -8.84
N VAL A 26 -35.95 -12.40 -9.29
CA VAL A 26 -34.91 -13.20 -8.62
C VAL A 26 -33.56 -12.49 -8.66
N LEU A 27 -33.17 -11.93 -9.80
CA LEU A 27 -31.93 -11.14 -9.92
C LEU A 27 -31.96 -9.90 -9.02
N ALA A 28 -33.08 -9.18 -8.98
CA ALA A 28 -33.24 -8.01 -8.11
C ALA A 28 -33.16 -8.39 -6.62
N GLY A 29 -33.81 -9.50 -6.23
CA GLY A 29 -33.73 -10.05 -4.88
C GLY A 29 -32.30 -10.47 -4.51
N ALA A 30 -31.61 -11.18 -5.41
CA ALA A 30 -30.22 -11.59 -5.21
C ALA A 30 -29.27 -10.38 -5.07
N LEU A 31 -29.47 -9.32 -5.85
CA LEU A 31 -28.70 -8.07 -5.70
C LEU A 31 -28.98 -7.38 -4.36
N TRP A 32 -30.25 -7.34 -3.93
CA TRP A 32 -30.66 -6.68 -2.69
C TRP A 32 -30.15 -7.42 -1.45
N PHE A 33 -30.29 -8.75 -1.43
CA PHE A 33 -29.85 -9.59 -0.31
C PHE A 33 -28.36 -9.93 -0.34
N GLY A 34 -27.72 -9.91 -1.52
CA GLY A 34 -26.28 -10.15 -1.68
C GLY A 34 -25.42 -8.94 -1.33
N ARG A 35 -25.98 -7.72 -1.37
CA ARG A 35 -25.30 -6.46 -1.00
C ARG A 35 -24.50 -6.50 0.31
N PRO A 36 -25.05 -6.97 1.45
CA PRO A 36 -24.30 -7.01 2.71
C PRO A 36 -23.21 -8.11 2.78
N TYR A 37 -23.15 -9.01 1.79
CA TYR A 37 -22.17 -10.11 1.75
C TYR A 37 -21.12 -9.94 0.65
N LEU A 38 -21.17 -8.84 -0.11
CA LEU A 38 -20.09 -8.47 -1.01
C LEU A 38 -18.92 -7.99 -0.14
N PRO A 39 -17.74 -8.62 -0.21
CA PRO A 39 -16.54 -8.10 0.43
C PRO A 39 -16.31 -6.65 -0.02
N GLU A 40 -15.88 -5.78 0.90
CA GLU A 40 -15.43 -4.40 0.63
C GLU A 40 -14.17 -4.39 -0.24
N ALA A 41 -14.28 -4.84 -1.49
CA ALA A 41 -13.20 -4.90 -2.47
C ALA A 41 -13.34 -3.83 -3.56
N TRP A 42 -14.08 -2.74 -3.27
CA TRP A 42 -14.40 -1.68 -4.25
C TRP A 42 -13.89 -0.28 -3.90
N ASP A 43 -13.07 -0.11 -2.86
CA ASP A 43 -12.37 1.15 -2.58
C ASP A 43 -11.13 1.38 -3.49
N PHE A 44 -11.06 0.72 -4.66
CA PHE A 44 -9.88 0.84 -5.53
C PHE A 44 -9.99 1.80 -6.72
N THR A 45 -11.16 2.35 -7.07
CA THR A 45 -11.22 3.25 -8.24
C THR A 45 -12.22 4.38 -8.10
N ARG A 46 -11.94 5.32 -7.19
CA ARG A 46 -12.46 6.69 -7.25
C ARG A 46 -11.65 7.56 -6.29
N ASP A 47 -10.46 7.94 -6.74
CA ASP A 47 -9.78 9.21 -6.43
C ASP A 47 -8.28 9.08 -6.70
N SER A 48 -7.89 9.16 -7.98
CA SER A 48 -6.53 9.55 -8.39
C SER A 48 -6.55 9.82 -9.90
N THR A 49 -6.83 11.07 -10.27
CA THR A 49 -6.40 11.60 -11.57
C THR A 49 -4.87 11.56 -11.59
N GLY A 50 -4.32 10.50 -12.18
CA GLY A 50 -2.90 10.14 -12.23
C GLY A 50 -2.44 9.33 -11.01
N THR A 51 -2.12 8.05 -11.21
CA THR A 51 -1.34 7.25 -10.24
C THR A 51 -0.04 8.01 -9.95
N PRO A 52 0.29 8.37 -8.69
CA PRO A 52 1.55 9.05 -8.40
C PRO A 52 2.75 8.22 -8.83
N ASP A 53 3.76 8.90 -9.38
CA ASP A 53 4.98 8.27 -9.86
C ASP A 53 5.87 7.88 -8.68
N GLU A 54 6.60 6.78 -8.82
CA GLU A 54 7.62 6.40 -7.85
C GLU A 54 8.78 7.40 -7.87
N LEU A 55 9.12 7.93 -6.69
CA LEU A 55 10.22 8.87 -6.49
C LEU A 55 11.45 8.09 -6.01
N ARG A 56 12.42 7.92 -6.90
CA ARG A 56 13.67 7.21 -6.58
C ARG A 56 14.62 8.14 -5.79
N PRO A 57 15.04 7.75 -4.57
CA PRO A 57 16.10 8.46 -3.87
C PRO A 57 17.42 8.46 -4.63
N SER A 58 18.20 9.53 -4.51
CA SER A 58 19.57 9.60 -5.02
C SER A 58 20.59 9.01 -4.05
N GLY A 59 20.23 8.90 -2.76
CA GLY A 59 21.07 8.31 -1.73
C GLY A 59 20.29 8.01 -0.46
N ILE A 60 20.88 7.16 0.38
CA ILE A 60 20.34 6.78 1.69
C ILE A 60 21.45 6.62 2.72
N ARG A 61 21.17 7.01 3.97
CA ARG A 61 22.02 6.78 5.14
C ARG A 61 21.16 6.35 6.34
N ALA A 62 21.82 5.84 7.37
CA ALA A 62 21.21 5.55 8.66
C ALA A 62 21.94 6.23 9.81
N SER A 63 21.29 6.36 10.97
CA SER A 63 21.94 6.68 12.25
C SER A 63 23.06 5.69 12.59
N SER A 64 22.76 4.40 12.42
CA SER A 64 23.69 3.29 12.58
C SER A 64 23.19 2.08 11.78
N SER A 65 24.07 1.12 11.51
CA SER A 65 23.66 -0.14 10.90
C SER A 65 24.61 -1.29 11.27
N LEU A 66 24.10 -2.51 11.23
CA LEU A 66 24.98 -3.67 11.13
C LEU A 66 25.63 -3.71 9.73
N PRO A 67 26.88 -4.20 9.59
CA PRO A 67 27.56 -4.24 8.29
C PRO A 67 26.86 -5.08 7.23
N ASP A 68 26.18 -6.16 7.62
CA ASP A 68 25.44 -7.08 6.76
C ASP A 68 23.99 -6.65 6.50
N HIS A 69 23.51 -5.61 7.19
CA HIS A 69 22.18 -5.03 7.04
C HIS A 69 22.25 -3.49 6.89
N PRO A 70 22.91 -2.99 5.83
CA PRO A 70 23.14 -1.56 5.63
C PRO A 70 21.86 -0.82 5.20
N PRO A 71 21.80 0.52 5.28
CA PRO A 71 20.62 1.29 4.87
C PRO A 71 20.19 1.05 3.42
N ALA A 72 21.13 0.75 2.52
CA ALA A 72 20.86 0.57 1.10
C ALA A 72 19.89 -0.59 0.80
N THR A 73 19.77 -1.58 1.69
CA THR A 73 18.81 -2.68 1.51
C THR A 73 17.36 -2.26 1.68
N ALA A 74 17.09 -1.07 2.25
CA ALA A 74 15.73 -0.57 2.44
C ALA A 74 15.17 0.20 1.22
N ILE A 75 15.93 0.31 0.12
CA ILE A 75 15.50 0.94 -1.13
C ILE A 75 15.93 0.10 -2.34
N ASP A 76 16.20 -1.19 -2.13
CA ASP A 76 16.78 -2.06 -3.16
C ASP A 76 15.72 -2.89 -3.90
N THR A 77 14.44 -2.66 -3.62
CA THR A 77 13.25 -3.36 -4.15
C THR A 77 13.07 -4.81 -3.65
N TYR A 78 13.97 -5.33 -2.80
CA TYR A 78 13.83 -6.67 -2.22
C TYR A 78 13.18 -6.62 -0.85
N THR A 79 11.95 -7.12 -0.75
CA THR A 79 11.21 -7.19 0.51
C THR A 79 11.67 -8.32 1.45
N ASN A 80 12.88 -8.85 1.28
CA ASN A 80 13.50 -9.88 2.14
C ASN A 80 14.97 -9.56 2.48
N ARG A 81 15.47 -8.41 2.00
CA ARG A 81 16.63 -7.73 2.56
C ARG A 81 16.10 -6.61 3.44
N PHE A 82 16.89 -6.18 4.40
CA PHE A 82 16.42 -5.24 5.40
C PHE A 82 17.57 -4.50 6.03
N TRP A 83 17.25 -3.31 6.53
CA TRP A 83 18.11 -2.53 7.41
C TRP A 83 17.76 -2.83 8.87
N VAL A 84 18.77 -2.82 9.74
CA VAL A 84 18.61 -2.74 11.20
C VAL A 84 19.67 -1.81 11.80
N PRO A 85 19.37 -1.14 12.93
CA PRO A 85 20.37 -0.43 13.73
C PRO A 85 21.52 -1.33 14.17
N LYS A 86 22.68 -0.73 14.46
CA LYS A 86 23.86 -1.46 14.93
C LYS A 86 23.59 -2.14 16.28
N GLU A 87 23.12 -1.37 17.25
CA GLU A 87 22.87 -1.85 18.61
C GLU A 87 21.57 -2.65 18.70
N ALA A 88 21.60 -3.72 19.51
CA ALA A 88 20.38 -4.46 19.84
C ALA A 88 19.50 -3.63 20.77
N GLY A 89 18.19 -3.82 20.69
CA GLY A 89 17.21 -3.18 21.56
C GLY A 89 16.08 -2.50 20.79
N PRO A 90 15.33 -1.60 21.45
CA PRO A 90 14.18 -0.94 20.86
C PRO A 90 14.50 -0.04 19.67
N GLY A 91 15.74 0.46 19.54
CA GLY A 91 16.14 1.34 18.44
C GLY A 91 15.36 2.65 18.35
N ILE A 92 14.74 3.12 19.44
CA ILE A 92 14.00 4.39 19.43
C ILE A 92 14.97 5.53 19.10
N GLY A 93 14.61 6.35 18.12
CA GLY A 93 15.43 7.44 17.60
C GLY A 93 16.39 7.03 16.47
N GLU A 94 16.63 5.73 16.25
CA GLU A 94 17.37 5.27 15.08
C GLU A 94 16.57 5.57 13.81
N PHE A 95 17.26 5.94 12.74
CA PHE A 95 16.60 6.46 11.54
C PHE A 95 17.25 6.00 10.24
N LEU A 96 16.42 5.96 9.19
CA LEU A 96 16.83 6.03 7.80
C LEU A 96 16.60 7.46 7.29
N GLU A 97 17.52 7.97 6.47
CA GLU A 97 17.41 9.27 5.84
C GLU A 97 17.79 9.17 4.36
N VAL A 98 16.87 9.58 3.49
CA VAL A 98 17.03 9.59 2.04
C VAL A 98 17.17 11.02 1.53
N ASP A 99 17.92 11.19 0.45
CA ASP A 99 17.96 12.44 -0.31
C ASP A 99 17.39 12.20 -1.71
N PHE A 100 16.85 13.27 -2.30
CA PHE A 100 16.47 13.32 -3.72
C PHE A 100 17.45 14.21 -4.48
N GLU A 101 17.74 13.87 -5.74
CA GLU A 101 18.68 14.64 -6.59
C GLU A 101 18.16 16.05 -6.89
N ARG A 102 16.83 16.19 -6.98
CA ARG A 102 16.12 17.46 -7.19
C ARG A 102 14.94 17.53 -6.22
N PRO A 103 14.42 18.73 -5.92
CA PRO A 103 13.20 18.87 -5.11
C PRO A 103 12.03 18.10 -5.74
N VAL A 104 11.28 17.37 -4.92
CA VAL A 104 10.12 16.57 -5.36
C VAL A 104 8.88 16.82 -4.52
N ARG A 105 7.72 16.57 -5.11
CA ARG A 105 6.41 16.61 -4.44
C ARG A 105 6.07 15.23 -3.89
N VAL A 106 6.43 14.94 -2.65
CA VAL A 106 6.06 13.66 -1.99
C VAL A 106 4.58 13.68 -1.57
N THR A 107 3.87 12.58 -1.82
CA THR A 107 2.45 12.41 -1.49
C THR A 107 2.16 11.14 -0.68
N ARG A 108 2.93 10.07 -0.91
CA ARG A 108 2.77 8.80 -0.21
C ARG A 108 4.13 8.19 0.12
N LEU A 109 4.14 7.40 1.17
CA LEU A 109 5.23 6.56 1.64
C LEU A 109 4.69 5.14 1.77
N VAL A 110 5.42 4.19 1.22
CA VAL A 110 5.22 2.77 1.45
C VAL A 110 6.31 2.27 2.39
N VAL A 111 5.93 1.42 3.35
CA VAL A 111 6.86 0.78 4.28
C VAL A 111 6.57 -0.71 4.34
N PHE A 112 7.62 -1.53 4.20
CA PHE A 112 7.63 -2.94 4.56
C PHE A 112 8.36 -3.08 5.90
N SER A 113 7.59 -3.27 6.96
CA SER A 113 8.12 -3.42 8.32
C SER A 113 8.62 -4.85 8.56
N GLY A 114 9.60 -5.00 9.46
CA GLY A 114 10.16 -6.29 9.81
C GLY A 114 11.21 -6.79 8.83
N ARG A 115 11.56 -8.07 8.95
CA ARG A 115 12.64 -8.70 8.17
C ARG A 115 12.24 -8.97 6.72
N SER A 116 10.96 -9.27 6.49
CA SER A 116 10.47 -9.80 5.23
C SER A 116 8.97 -9.57 5.06
N ALA A 117 8.51 -9.51 3.82
CA ALA A 117 7.08 -9.56 3.49
C ALA A 117 6.47 -10.97 3.67
N LYS A 118 7.28 -12.00 3.91
CA LYS A 118 6.79 -13.35 4.20
C LYS A 118 6.48 -13.50 5.70
N GLU A 119 5.38 -14.19 5.99
CA GLU A 119 4.84 -14.31 7.34
C GLU A 119 5.77 -15.06 8.33
N ASP A 120 6.44 -16.12 7.87
CA ASP A 120 7.36 -16.93 8.65
C ASP A 120 8.66 -16.18 9.01
N GLU A 121 9.15 -15.31 8.12
CA GLU A 121 10.37 -14.52 8.32
C GLU A 121 10.09 -13.18 9.03
N PHE A 122 8.90 -12.60 8.88
CA PHE A 122 8.50 -11.28 9.40
C PHE A 122 8.79 -11.11 10.90
N LEU A 123 8.57 -12.17 11.68
CA LEU A 123 8.68 -12.12 13.14
C LEU A 123 10.11 -12.34 13.69
N ALA A 124 11.13 -12.55 12.84
CA ALA A 124 12.48 -12.88 13.28
C ALA A 124 13.23 -11.72 13.97
N GLN A 125 12.86 -10.47 13.69
CA GLN A 125 13.43 -9.25 14.28
C GLN A 125 12.33 -8.40 14.90
N SER A 126 12.65 -7.40 15.74
CA SER A 126 11.61 -6.44 16.12
C SER A 126 11.17 -5.63 14.90
N ARG A 127 10.01 -4.97 14.99
CA ARG A 127 9.41 -4.23 13.88
C ARG A 127 9.02 -2.85 14.38
N PRO A 128 9.21 -1.77 13.61
CA PRO A 128 8.60 -0.49 13.93
C PRO A 128 7.08 -0.60 14.07
N ALA A 129 6.56 -0.15 15.21
CA ALA A 129 5.13 0.05 15.45
C ALA A 129 4.72 1.49 15.11
N ALA A 130 5.64 2.45 15.23
CA ALA A 130 5.45 3.80 14.76
C ALA A 130 6.76 4.40 14.23
N LEU A 131 6.63 5.23 13.19
CA LEU A 131 7.72 6.03 12.66
C LEU A 131 7.34 7.52 12.72
N THR A 132 8.31 8.36 13.05
CA THR A 132 8.22 9.80 12.80
C THR A 132 8.86 10.09 11.44
N VAL A 133 8.05 10.59 10.51
CA VAL A 133 8.48 10.97 9.15
C VAL A 133 8.66 12.47 9.09
N THR A 134 9.89 12.92 8.82
CA THR A 134 10.21 14.34 8.63
C THR A 134 10.57 14.59 7.17
N LEU A 135 9.78 15.40 6.48
CA LEU A 135 10.07 15.87 5.11
C LEU A 135 10.70 17.24 5.19
N ARG A 136 11.89 17.41 4.61
CA ARG A 136 12.61 18.68 4.56
C ARG A 136 12.59 19.23 3.14
N SER A 137 12.14 20.48 3.01
CA SER A 137 12.04 21.23 1.77
C SER A 137 13.35 21.96 1.44
N GLU A 138 13.54 22.27 0.16
CA GLU A 138 14.71 23.01 -0.35
C GLU A 138 14.86 24.39 0.32
N ASP A 139 13.75 25.07 0.59
CA ASP A 139 13.69 26.37 1.26
C ASP A 139 14.04 26.33 2.77
N GLY A 140 14.37 25.14 3.29
CA GLY A 140 14.67 24.90 4.70
C GLY A 140 13.44 24.59 5.55
N GLY A 141 12.23 24.64 4.99
CA GLY A 141 11.00 24.21 5.64
C GLY A 141 11.02 22.72 6.02
N SER A 142 10.20 22.36 7.01
CA SER A 142 10.00 20.95 7.36
C SER A 142 8.57 20.65 7.77
N ALA A 143 8.10 19.47 7.40
CA ALA A 143 6.83 18.90 7.83
C ALA A 143 7.09 17.58 8.54
N GLU A 144 6.44 17.36 9.67
CA GLU A 144 6.54 16.12 10.43
C GLU A 144 5.20 15.40 10.47
N LYS A 145 5.24 14.08 10.31
CA LYS A 145 4.08 13.21 10.49
C LYS A 145 4.47 11.93 11.20
N ARG A 146 3.78 11.64 12.31
CA ARG A 146 3.82 10.31 12.92
C ARG A 146 2.92 9.34 12.15
N ILE A 147 3.43 8.17 11.79
CA ILE A 147 2.67 7.07 11.19
C ILE A 147 2.70 5.86 12.12
N ALA A 148 1.57 5.18 12.25
CA ALA A 148 1.43 3.94 13.01
C ALA A 148 1.34 2.76 12.05
N LEU A 149 2.22 1.78 12.22
CA LEU A 149 2.26 0.57 11.41
C LEU A 149 1.47 -0.52 12.10
N LYS A 150 0.74 -1.31 11.32
CA LYS A 150 0.10 -2.55 11.80
C LYS A 150 1.17 -3.62 11.98
N ASP A 151 1.05 -4.45 13.01
CA ASP A 151 1.95 -5.61 13.20
C ASP A 151 1.58 -6.76 12.27
N ARG A 152 1.79 -6.57 10.96
CA ARG A 152 1.52 -7.56 9.92
C ARG A 152 2.58 -7.47 8.82
N PRO A 153 2.92 -8.60 8.18
CA PRO A 153 3.85 -8.60 7.05
C PRO A 153 3.28 -7.85 5.83
N GLY A 154 4.19 -7.47 4.93
CA GLY A 154 3.86 -6.89 3.64
C GLY A 154 3.69 -5.37 3.65
N GLN A 155 3.16 -4.88 2.53
CA GLN A 155 3.09 -3.45 2.21
C GLN A 155 2.15 -2.69 3.13
N GLN A 156 2.58 -1.51 3.60
CA GLN A 156 1.72 -0.53 4.25
C GLN A 156 1.95 0.85 3.67
N THR A 157 0.87 1.50 3.21
CA THR A 157 0.93 2.80 2.53
C THR A 157 0.38 3.89 3.43
N PHE A 158 1.10 5.02 3.49
CA PHE A 158 0.77 6.18 4.30
C PHE A 158 0.77 7.43 3.44
N GLU A 159 -0.21 8.31 3.67
CA GLU A 159 -0.16 9.64 3.07
C GLU A 159 0.87 10.50 3.80
N VAL A 160 1.86 11.03 3.08
CA VAL A 160 2.84 11.99 3.60
C VAL A 160 2.99 13.07 2.54
N ARG A 161 2.57 14.31 2.87
CA ARG A 161 2.51 15.40 1.90
C ARG A 161 3.61 16.40 2.18
N GLY A 162 4.48 16.63 1.20
CA GLY A 162 5.50 17.68 1.21
C GLY A 162 5.63 18.33 -0.16
N SER A 163 6.00 19.61 -0.21
CA SER A 163 6.39 20.32 -1.45
C SER A 163 7.90 20.48 -1.46
N ASP A 164 8.50 20.45 -2.65
CA ASP A 164 9.92 20.79 -2.84
C ASP A 164 10.86 20.02 -1.89
N VAL A 165 10.50 18.77 -1.60
CA VAL A 165 11.18 17.92 -0.64
C VAL A 165 12.51 17.48 -1.23
N VAL A 166 13.60 17.73 -0.51
CA VAL A 166 14.95 17.30 -0.88
C VAL A 166 15.45 16.15 -0.02
N ARG A 167 14.80 15.93 1.13
CA ARG A 167 15.20 14.92 2.11
C ARG A 167 14.02 14.41 2.92
N VAL A 168 14.01 13.11 3.20
CA VAL A 168 13.05 12.50 4.11
C VAL A 168 13.78 11.66 5.15
N ARG A 169 13.44 11.85 6.43
CA ARG A 169 13.92 11.04 7.55
C ARG A 169 12.78 10.22 8.12
N LEU A 170 13.02 8.94 8.38
CA LEU A 170 12.10 8.03 9.05
C LEU A 170 12.77 7.55 10.34
N ALA A 171 12.35 8.09 11.48
CA ALA A 171 12.87 7.73 12.79
C ALA A 171 11.95 6.74 13.49
N ILE A 172 12.51 5.68 14.09
CA ILE A 172 11.77 4.71 14.88
C ILE A 172 11.29 5.37 16.16
N ALA A 173 9.98 5.30 16.40
CA ALA A 173 9.39 5.92 17.58
C ALA A 173 8.74 4.92 18.53
N GLU A 174 8.22 3.80 18.02
CA GLU A 174 7.72 2.67 18.82
C GLU A 174 8.02 1.36 18.08
N VAL A 175 8.03 0.24 18.81
CA VAL A 175 8.35 -1.09 18.24
C VAL A 175 7.46 -2.22 18.76
N TYR A 176 7.18 -3.19 17.90
CA TYR A 176 6.58 -4.48 18.26
C TYR A 176 7.65 -5.53 18.53
N GLY A 177 7.37 -6.38 19.54
CA GLY A 177 8.19 -7.52 19.95
C GLY A 177 9.66 -7.17 20.13
N ALA A 178 9.92 -6.12 20.90
CA ALA A 178 11.23 -5.86 21.47
C ALA A 178 11.67 -7.06 22.34
N GLY A 179 12.98 -7.27 22.46
CA GLY A 179 13.53 -8.34 23.28
C GLY A 179 15.04 -8.45 23.13
N PRO A 180 15.70 -9.27 23.96
CA PRO A 180 17.15 -9.44 23.92
C PRO A 180 17.64 -9.82 22.52
N GLY A 181 18.67 -9.13 22.04
CA GLY A 181 19.30 -9.38 20.73
C GLY A 181 18.49 -8.94 19.50
N ARG A 182 17.25 -8.48 19.66
CA ARG A 182 16.37 -8.06 18.56
C ARG A 182 16.60 -6.59 18.20
N ARG A 183 16.37 -6.26 16.93
CA ARG A 183 16.50 -4.91 16.35
C ARG A 183 15.29 -4.60 15.48
N PRO A 184 14.78 -3.36 15.46
CA PRO A 184 13.69 -2.99 14.58
C PRO A 184 14.16 -3.05 13.12
N ALA A 185 13.64 -4.01 12.37
CA ALA A 185 13.96 -4.19 10.97
C ALA A 185 12.98 -3.42 10.07
N ILE A 186 13.52 -2.83 9.01
CA ILE A 186 12.76 -2.24 7.90
C ILE A 186 13.25 -2.91 6.62
N ALA A 187 12.37 -3.62 5.94
CA ALA A 187 12.70 -4.35 4.72
C ALA A 187 12.82 -3.40 3.52
N GLU A 188 11.84 -2.51 3.34
CA GLU A 188 11.82 -1.59 2.19
C GLU A 188 11.03 -0.33 2.55
N ILE A 189 11.43 0.80 1.96
CA ILE A 189 10.69 2.07 1.92
C ILE A 189 10.63 2.59 0.50
N GLU A 190 9.46 3.07 0.08
CA GLU A 190 9.27 3.65 -1.25
C GLU A 190 8.49 4.95 -1.14
N PHE A 191 8.82 5.93 -1.99
CA PHE A 191 8.18 7.24 -2.00
C PHE A 191 7.43 7.44 -3.31
N PHE A 192 6.28 8.10 -3.25
CA PHE A 192 5.46 8.36 -4.43
C PHE A 192 4.98 9.80 -4.47
N GLY A 193 4.89 10.34 -5.68
CA GLY A 193 4.55 11.73 -5.87
C GLY A 193 4.76 12.22 -7.30
N ARG A 194 5.36 13.40 -7.44
CA ARG A 194 5.69 14.04 -8.72
C ARG A 194 7.08 14.68 -8.62
N ASN A 195 7.82 14.63 -9.73
CA ASN A 195 9.04 15.43 -9.93
C ASN A 195 8.70 16.83 -10.43
#